data_AF-A0A345ZLD2-F1
#
_entry.id   AF-A0A345ZLD2-F1
#
_cell.length_a   1.000
_cell.length_b   1.000
_cell.length_c   1.000
_cell.angle_alpha   90.00
_cell.angle_beta   90.00
_cell.angle_gamma   90.00
#
_symmetry.space_group_name_H-M   'P 1'
#
loop_
_entity.id
_entity.type
_entity.pdbx_description
1 polymer ?
#
loop_
_entity_poly.entity_id
_entity_poly.type
_entity_poly.pdbx_seq_one_letter_code
_entity_poly.pdbx_strand_id
1 'polypeptide(L)'
;MNSKVVQNRGAQAGGSSAGDVAKYVVAVLLVAAGVFAFYWFADLATGVRALMVVAGILAGGVLFATSAQGGRTREFLSESRFELRKVVWPNRQEAMRTTWVVMLAVLILSLLLAGFDVVIQWLVKFLMGR
;
A
#
# COMPACT_ATOMS: atom_id res chain seq x y z
N MET A 1 5.41 -27.08 18.85
CA MET A 1 5.62 -25.68 19.29
C MET A 1 6.95 -25.20 18.75
N ASN A 2 6.95 -24.18 17.89
CA ASN A 2 8.10 -23.79 17.08
C ASN A 2 9.03 -22.86 17.90
N SER A 3 10.19 -23.39 18.32
CA SER A 3 11.16 -22.72 19.20
C SER A 3 11.74 -21.42 18.63
N LYS A 4 11.64 -21.21 17.32
CA LYS A 4 12.11 -19.99 16.64
C LYS A 4 11.33 -18.73 17.03
N VAL A 5 10.06 -18.86 17.45
CA VAL A 5 9.21 -17.72 17.81
C VAL A 5 9.59 -17.12 19.17
N VAL A 6 10.11 -17.94 20.08
CA VAL A 6 10.53 -17.51 21.43
C VAL A 6 11.92 -16.87 21.41
N GLN A 7 12.81 -17.37 20.56
CA GLN A 7 14.18 -16.84 20.43
C GLN A 7 14.21 -15.43 19.81
N ASN A 8 13.28 -15.13 18.91
CA ASN A 8 13.17 -13.82 18.27
C ASN A 8 12.63 -12.74 19.22
N ARG A 9 11.85 -13.12 20.25
CA ARG A 9 11.30 -12.17 21.24
C ARG A 9 12.39 -11.61 22.17
N GLY A 10 13.49 -12.36 22.39
CA GLY A 10 14.66 -11.91 23.15
C GLY A 10 15.69 -11.12 22.33
N ALA A 11 15.70 -11.26 20.99
CA ALA A 11 16.55 -10.49 20.07
C ALA A 11 15.92 -9.16 19.63
N GLN A 12 14.64 -8.93 19.95
CA GLN A 12 13.83 -7.76 19.55
C GLN A 12 13.91 -6.57 20.53
N ALA A 13 14.90 -6.53 21.42
CA ALA A 13 15.18 -5.37 22.28
C ALA A 13 16.32 -4.49 21.75
N GLY A 14 16.56 -4.46 20.44
CA GLY A 14 17.53 -3.57 19.80
C GLY A 14 16.83 -2.41 19.10
N GLY A 15 16.67 -1.28 19.79
CA GLY A 15 16.36 0.00 19.13
C GLY A 15 17.34 0.27 18.00
N SER A 16 16.91 1.03 16.98
CA SER A 16 17.74 1.34 15.81
C SER A 16 19.13 1.77 16.25
N SER A 17 20.15 0.95 15.94
CA SER A 17 21.54 1.30 16.23
C SER A 17 21.84 2.65 15.60
N ALA A 18 22.62 3.50 16.27
CA ALA A 18 23.02 4.81 15.75
C ALA A 18 23.60 4.69 14.32
N GLY A 19 24.26 3.58 14.00
CA GLY A 19 24.75 3.28 12.66
C GLY A 19 23.66 3.03 11.61
N ASP A 20 22.54 2.39 11.98
CA ASP A 20 21.41 2.21 11.07
C ASP A 20 20.65 3.52 10.85
N VAL A 21 20.49 4.33 11.90
CA VAL A 21 19.91 5.67 11.78
C VAL A 21 20.74 6.54 10.84
N ALA A 22 22.07 6.50 10.98
CA ALA A 22 22.97 7.20 10.08
C ALA A 22 22.79 6.74 8.62
N LYS A 23 22.69 5.43 8.36
CA LYS A 23 22.42 4.91 7.01
C LYS A 23 21.10 5.41 6.43
N TYR A 24 20.04 5.55 7.23
CA TYR A 24 18.76 6.10 6.76
C TYR A 24 18.86 7.58 6.41
N VAL A 25 19.50 8.37 7.27
CA VAL A 25 19.71 9.79 7.02
C VAL A 25 20.51 9.97 5.74
N VAL A 26 21.61 9.23 5.55
CA VAL A 26 22.42 9.29 4.32
C VAL A 26 21.61 8.86 3.09
N ALA A 27 20.81 7.79 3.20
CA ALA A 27 19.96 7.34 2.09
C ALA A 27 18.97 8.43 1.66
N VAL A 28 18.29 9.09 2.61
CA VAL A 28 17.37 10.20 2.33
C VAL A 28 18.10 11.39 1.72
N LEU A 29 19.28 11.73 2.25
CA LEU A 29 20.09 12.83 1.74
C LEU A 29 20.55 12.59 0.29
N LEU A 30 20.89 11.34 -0.09
CA LEU A 30 21.25 11.02 -1.48
C LEU A 30 20.09 11.23 -2.45
N VAL A 31 18.87 10.85 -2.05
CA VAL A 31 17.67 11.10 -2.88
C VAL A 31 17.40 12.59 -2.97
N ALA A 32 17.44 13.30 -1.84
CA ALA A 32 17.25 14.74 -1.79
C ALA A 32 18.31 15.48 -2.64
N ALA A 33 19.57 15.05 -2.60
CA ALA A 33 20.64 15.60 -3.42
C ALA A 33 20.40 15.36 -4.92
N GLY A 34 19.90 14.19 -5.31
CA GLY A 34 19.50 13.91 -6.70
C GLY A 34 18.38 14.83 -7.19
N VAL A 35 17.34 15.02 -6.36
CA VAL A 35 16.24 15.95 -6.66
C VAL A 35 16.74 17.40 -6.68
N PHE A 36 17.62 17.79 -5.76
CA PHE A 36 18.22 19.11 -5.73
C PHE A 36 19.06 19.38 -6.98
N ALA A 37 19.88 18.42 -7.40
CA ALA A 37 20.67 18.51 -8.62
C ALA A 37 19.79 18.72 -9.86
N PHE A 38 18.59 18.13 -9.90
CA PHE A 38 17.62 18.39 -10.97
C PHE A 38 17.24 19.86 -11.07
N TYR A 39 17.07 20.58 -9.96
CA TYR A 39 16.71 22.00 -9.97
C TYR A 39 17.93 22.92 -10.15
N TRP A 40 19.06 22.57 -9.54
CA TRP A 40 20.27 23.40 -9.59
C TRP A 40 20.91 23.42 -10.98
N PHE A 41 20.99 22.27 -11.65
CA PHE A 41 21.54 22.14 -13.00
C PHE A 41 20.46 22.33 -14.06
N ALA A 42 19.72 23.43 -13.98
CA ALA A 42 18.62 23.73 -14.91
C ALA A 42 19.09 23.87 -16.37
N ASP A 43 20.35 24.28 -16.58
CA ASP A 43 20.96 24.50 -17.89
C ASP A 43 21.34 23.22 -18.64
N LEU A 44 21.32 22.06 -17.97
CA LEU A 44 21.60 20.77 -18.60
C LEU A 44 20.37 20.21 -19.31
N ALA A 45 20.61 19.38 -20.33
CA ALA A 45 19.55 18.64 -21.01
C ALA A 45 18.71 17.82 -20.01
N THR A 46 17.39 17.83 -20.19
CA THR A 46 16.43 17.17 -19.28
C THR A 46 16.75 15.70 -19.03
N GLY A 47 17.27 14.99 -20.04
CA GLY A 47 17.68 13.58 -19.89
C GLY A 47 18.81 13.39 -18.89
N VAL A 48 19.83 14.25 -18.92
CA VAL A 48 20.97 14.18 -17.96
C VAL A 48 20.49 14.49 -16.54
N ARG A 49 19.59 15.47 -16.39
CA ARG A 49 18.99 15.81 -15.10
C ARG A 49 18.17 14.67 -14.52
N ALA A 50 17.35 14.01 -15.34
CA ALA A 50 16.59 12.83 -14.92
C ALA A 50 17.51 11.69 -14.48
N LEU A 51 18.63 11.46 -15.18
CA LEU A 51 19.62 10.45 -14.80
C LEU A 51 20.25 10.75 -13.42
N MET A 52 20.50 12.01 -13.07
CA MET A 52 21.01 12.38 -11.73
C MET A 52 20.02 12.01 -10.62
N VAL A 53 18.73 12.25 -10.84
CA VAL A 53 17.68 11.86 -9.88
C VAL A 53 17.63 10.33 -9.74
N VAL A 54 17.64 9.61 -10.87
CA VAL A 54 17.65 8.15 -10.88
C VAL A 54 18.88 7.61 -10.15
N ALA A 55 20.07 8.18 -10.37
CA ALA A 55 21.29 7.79 -9.67
C ALA A 55 21.18 8.02 -8.15
N GLY A 56 20.62 9.16 -7.72
CA GLY A 56 20.37 9.45 -6.30
C GLY A 56 19.39 8.46 -5.65
N ILE A 57 18.31 8.12 -6.35
CA ILE A 57 17.33 7.10 -5.92
C ILE A 57 17.99 5.73 -5.79
N LEU A 58 18.75 5.32 -6.81
CA LEU A 58 19.43 4.02 -6.81
C LEU A 58 20.46 3.94 -5.67
N ALA A 59 21.29 4.97 -5.50
CA ALA A 59 22.29 5.00 -4.43
C ALA A 59 21.65 4.99 -3.04
N GLY A 60 20.60 5.79 -2.82
CA GLY A 60 19.84 5.76 -1.57
C GLY A 60 19.17 4.42 -1.32
N GLY A 61 18.59 3.81 -2.35
CA GLY A 61 17.98 2.47 -2.28
C GLY A 61 19.00 1.37 -1.97
N VAL A 62 20.20 1.41 -2.55
CA VAL A 62 21.28 0.47 -2.24
C VAL A 62 21.73 0.62 -0.79
N LEU A 63 21.97 1.85 -0.31
CA LEU A 63 22.34 2.08 1.09
C LEU A 63 21.27 1.57 2.05
N PHE A 64 20.00 1.86 1.78
CA PHE A 64 18.88 1.33 2.56
C PHE A 64 18.86 -0.19 2.57
N ALA A 65 19.10 -0.83 1.42
CA ALA A 65 19.12 -2.28 1.30
C ALA A 65 20.26 -2.96 2.09
N THR A 66 21.34 -2.22 2.41
CA THR A 66 22.44 -2.69 3.27
C THR A 66 22.25 -2.40 4.77
N SER A 67 21.12 -1.78 5.15
CA SER A 67 20.78 -1.58 6.56
C SER A 67 20.13 -2.82 7.18
N ALA A 68 20.07 -2.89 8.52
CA ALA A 68 19.36 -3.96 9.21
C ALA A 68 17.85 -4.01 8.86
N GLN A 69 17.22 -2.88 8.53
CA GLN A 69 15.83 -2.84 8.06
C GLN A 69 15.70 -3.38 6.62
N GLY A 70 16.69 -3.13 5.75
CA GLY A 70 16.72 -3.67 4.39
C GLY A 70 16.72 -5.20 4.35
N GLY A 71 17.51 -5.84 5.22
CA GLY A 71 17.51 -7.29 5.41
C GLY A 71 16.15 -7.83 5.88
N ARG A 72 15.59 -7.24 6.95
CA ARG A 72 14.25 -7.61 7.47
C ARG A 72 13.15 -7.47 6.42
N THR A 73 13.20 -6.42 5.61
CA THR A 73 12.23 -6.20 4.54
C THR A 73 12.31 -7.31 3.48
N ARG A 74 13.52 -7.73 3.10
CA ARG A 74 13.71 -8.84 2.14
C ARG A 74 13.19 -10.17 2.68
N GLU A 75 13.46 -10.46 3.95
CA GLU A 75 12.94 -11.64 4.63
C GLU A 75 11.40 -11.62 4.66
N PHE A 76 10.80 -10.50 5.11
CA PHE A 76 9.35 -10.31 5.11
C PHE A 76 8.72 -10.46 3.72
N LEU A 77 9.34 -9.95 2.66
CA LEU A 77 8.87 -10.14 1.28
C LEU A 77 8.91 -11.62 0.88
N SER A 78 9.96 -12.34 1.27
CA SER A 78 10.09 -13.77 0.97
C SER A 78 9.02 -14.60 1.70
N GLU A 79 8.75 -14.28 2.97
CA GLU A 79 7.70 -14.88 3.78
C GLU A 79 6.31 -14.55 3.22
N SER A 80 6.06 -13.29 2.87
CA SER A 80 4.81 -12.85 2.24
C SER A 80 4.53 -13.60 0.94
N ARG A 81 5.56 -13.83 0.09
CA ARG A 81 5.43 -14.65 -1.12
C ARG A 81 5.16 -16.12 -0.83
N PHE A 82 5.63 -16.64 0.30
CA PHE A 82 5.29 -17.99 0.74
C PHE A 82 3.83 -18.07 1.20
N GLU A 83 3.35 -17.10 1.98
CA GLU A 83 1.96 -17.02 2.44
C GLU A 83 0.98 -16.77 1.29
N LEU A 84 1.33 -15.94 0.30
CA LEU A 84 0.52 -15.73 -0.90
C LEU A 84 0.28 -17.02 -1.69
N ARG A 85 1.18 -18.01 -1.61
CA ARG A 85 0.97 -19.33 -2.24
C ARG A 85 -0.05 -20.19 -1.50
N LYS A 86 -0.36 -19.87 -0.24
CA LYS A 86 -1.44 -20.51 0.53
C LYS A 86 -2.80 -19.87 0.28
N VAL A 87 -2.84 -18.71 -0.39
CA VAL A 87 -4.10 -18.06 -0.77
C VAL A 87 -4.74 -18.85 -1.89
N VAL A 88 -5.88 -19.46 -1.58
CA VAL A 88 -6.73 -20.08 -2.59
C VAL A 88 -7.49 -18.95 -3.28
N TRP A 89 -7.08 -18.62 -4.50
CA TRP A 89 -7.80 -17.64 -5.31
C TRP A 89 -9.12 -18.24 -5.77
N PRO A 90 -10.24 -17.49 -5.65
CA PRO A 90 -11.55 -18.01 -5.98
C PRO A 90 -11.61 -18.37 -7.45
N ASN A 91 -12.24 -19.51 -7.76
CA ASN A 91 -12.52 -19.85 -9.15
C ASN A 91 -13.52 -18.82 -9.73
N ARG A 92 -13.54 -18.66 -11.06
CA ARG A 92 -14.48 -17.73 -11.75
C ARG A 92 -15.93 -17.96 -11.32
N GLN A 93 -16.31 -19.21 -11.08
CA GLN A 93 -17.66 -19.58 -10.63
C GLN A 93 -17.94 -19.11 -9.19
N GLU A 94 -16.98 -19.23 -8.29
CA GLU A 94 -17.11 -18.79 -6.89
C GLU A 94 -17.18 -17.26 -6.80
N ALA A 95 -16.30 -16.58 -7.54
CA ALA A 95 -16.31 -15.12 -7.65
C ALA A 95 -17.64 -14.60 -8.20
N MET A 96 -18.17 -15.23 -9.25
CA MET A 96 -19.48 -14.88 -9.81
C MET A 96 -20.61 -15.15 -8.84
N ARG A 97 -20.60 -16.28 -8.12
CA ARG A 97 -21.63 -16.59 -7.12
C ARG A 97 -21.71 -15.51 -6.04
N THR A 98 -20.57 -15.11 -5.48
CA THR A 98 -20.52 -14.03 -4.47
C THR A 98 -20.98 -12.70 -5.06
N THR A 99 -20.61 -12.41 -6.31
CA THR A 99 -21.08 -11.19 -7.01
C THR A 99 -22.59 -11.18 -7.18
N TRP A 100 -23.20 -12.31 -7.57
CA TRP A 100 -24.65 -12.43 -7.69
C TRP A 100 -25.37 -12.24 -6.35
N VAL A 101 -24.81 -12.76 -5.26
CA VAL A 101 -25.36 -12.54 -3.90
C VAL A 101 -25.38 -11.04 -3.57
N VAL A 102 -24.29 -10.34 -3.82
CA VAL A 102 -24.21 -8.89 -3.58
C VAL A 102 -25.15 -8.13 -4.51
N MET A 103 -25.20 -8.46 -5.80
CA MET A 103 -26.11 -7.83 -6.77
C MET A 103 -27.58 -8.00 -6.36
N LEU A 104 -27.97 -9.19 -5.89
CA LEU A 104 -29.33 -9.43 -5.42
C LEU A 104 -29.64 -8.61 -4.16
N ALA A 105 -28.72 -8.57 -3.20
CA ALA A 105 -28.89 -7.75 -1.99
C ALA A 105 -29.05 -6.26 -2.32
N VAL A 106 -28.24 -5.72 -3.24
CA VAL A 106 -28.34 -4.33 -3.69
C VAL A 106 -29.64 -4.08 -4.46
N LEU A 107 -30.08 -5.02 -5.30
CA LEU A 107 -31.35 -4.91 -6.03
C LEU A 107 -32.56 -4.86 -5.08
N ILE A 108 -32.56 -5.69 -4.04
CA ILE A 108 -33.64 -5.69 -3.03
C ILE A 108 -33.64 -4.35 -2.28
N LEU A 109 -32.47 -3.91 -1.82
CA LEU A 109 -32.35 -2.64 -1.10
C LEU A 109 -32.76 -1.45 -1.96
N SER A 110 -32.34 -1.41 -3.23
CA SER A 110 -32.69 -0.31 -4.15
C SER A 110 -34.18 -0.27 -4.43
N LEU A 111 -34.83 -1.43 -4.60
CA LEU A 111 -36.27 -1.50 -4.82
C LEU A 111 -37.06 -1.10 -3.57
N LEU A 112 -36.61 -1.50 -2.39
CA LEU A 112 -37.20 -1.11 -1.12
C LEU A 112 -37.09 0.39 -0.89
N LEU A 113 -35.92 0.99 -1.13
CA LEU A 113 -35.72 2.44 -1.04
C LEU A 113 -36.60 3.17 -2.05
N ALA A 114 -36.61 2.75 -3.31
CA ALA A 114 -37.47 3.33 -4.34
C ALA A 114 -38.96 3.25 -3.97
N GLY A 115 -39.38 2.15 -3.32
CA GLY A 115 -40.73 2.02 -2.78
C GLY A 115 -41.05 3.08 -1.72
N PHE A 116 -40.12 3.29 -0.77
CA PHE A 116 -40.28 4.38 0.21
C PHE A 116 -40.29 5.75 -0.43
N ASP A 117 -39.45 6.01 -1.43
CA ASP A 117 -39.45 7.26 -2.18
C ASP A 117 -40.82 7.55 -2.79
N VAL A 118 -41.46 6.55 -3.41
CA VAL A 118 -42.80 6.68 -4.00
C VAL A 118 -43.86 6.94 -2.93
N VAL A 119 -43.83 6.19 -1.81
CA VAL A 119 -44.81 6.34 -0.71
C VAL A 119 -44.69 7.73 -0.07
N ILE A 120 -43.47 8.16 0.23
CA ILE A 120 -43.21 9.48 0.81
C ILE A 120 -43.64 10.58 -0.16
N GLN A 121 -43.28 10.48 -1.45
CA GLN A 121 -43.70 11.45 -2.46
C GLN A 121 -45.21 11.55 -2.58
N TRP A 122 -45.93 10.41 -2.56
CA TRP A 122 -47.38 10.39 -2.60
C TRP A 122 -47.98 11.06 -1.36
N LEU A 123 -47.47 10.75 -0.16
CA LEU A 123 -47.93 11.33 1.09
C LEU A 123 -47.69 12.84 1.16
N VAL A 124 -46.52 13.30 0.70
CA VAL A 124 -46.16 14.72 0.64
C VAL A 124 -47.09 15.49 -0.32
N LYS A 125 -47.35 14.92 -1.51
CA LYS A 125 -48.31 15.48 -2.48
C LYS A 125 -49.72 15.61 -1.88
N PHE A 126 -50.21 14.51 -1.30
CA PHE A 126 -51.49 14.49 -0.61
C PHE A 126 -51.60 15.56 0.49
N LEU A 127 -50.56 15.70 1.33
CA LEU A 127 -50.52 16.70 2.41
C LEU A 127 -50.46 18.15 1.89
N MET A 128 -49.76 18.41 0.78
CA MET A 128 -49.72 19.73 0.15
C MET A 128 -50.98 20.08 -0.64
N GLY A 129 -51.98 19.19 -0.68
CA GLY A 129 -53.22 19.41 -1.40
C GLY A 129 -53.04 19.49 -2.92
N ARG A 130 -51.99 18.84 -3.45
CA ARG A 130 -51.72 18.70 -4.89
C ARG A 130 -51.42 17.26 -5.23
#